data_AF-A0A2N2PUY2-F1
#
_entry.id   AF-A0A2N2PUY2-F1
#
_cell.length_a   1.000
_cell.length_b   1.000
_cell.length_c   1.000
_cell.angle_alpha   90.00
_cell.angle_beta   90.00
_cell.angle_gamma   90.00
#
_symmetry.space_group_name_H-M   'P 1'
#
loop_
_entity.id
_entity.type
_entity.pdbx_description
1 polymer ?
#
loop_
_entity_poly.entity_id
_entity_poly.type
_entity_poly.pdbx_seq_one_letter_code
_entity_poly.pdbx_strand_id
1 'polypeptide(L)'
;MEAWEALRNHLGVGTNTEVMDALDVDLRWIALSFIGPAERSAVPLGSEGTDFWGCRIRKVETEFNTYYEWEGHPLAHCKTVADVEAYDWPSLDWWDYSAVPKLIEEQNVAGRRAIAFMAGGAFETPWYMRGLEQFLMDLRTQPEVAEAISRRVETYYRERALRVLDAAGGQIDMIGSGGDVGTQRGMMLNPNLWRRHIKPQTGRLIRSFKDLGLKTFRLSFHGGIDEQDLLPHGTPEQVYRETTRIIDVLGRNGGYIVTAAHALQGDTPVENVLAMFDAARDYRWQ
;
A
#
# COMPACT_ATOMS: atom_id res chain seq x y z
N MET A 1 -1.00 -10.80 20.61
CA MET A 1 0.38 -10.42 20.27
C MET A 1 0.36 -9.97 18.83
N GLU A 2 1.01 -8.86 18.47
CA GLU A 2 1.04 -8.43 17.06
C GLU A 2 1.75 -9.49 16.20
N ALA A 3 1.38 -9.65 14.93
CA ALA A 3 1.95 -10.68 14.05
C ALA A 3 3.49 -10.58 13.95
N TRP A 4 4.02 -9.36 13.82
CA TRP A 4 5.46 -9.12 13.77
C TRP A 4 6.17 -9.51 15.07
N GLU A 5 5.59 -9.18 16.22
CA GLU A 5 6.13 -9.57 17.53
C GLU A 5 6.15 -11.08 17.70
N ALA A 6 5.09 -11.78 17.29
CA ALA A 6 5.00 -13.23 17.34
C ALA A 6 6.09 -13.90 16.50
N LEU A 7 6.31 -13.41 15.28
CA LEU A 7 7.34 -13.91 14.37
C LEU A 7 8.76 -13.65 14.88
N ARG A 8 9.04 -12.43 15.39
CA ARG A 8 10.34 -12.10 16.00
C ARG A 8 10.67 -13.05 17.16
N ASN A 9 9.69 -13.27 18.05
CA ASN A 9 9.85 -14.16 19.20
C ASN A 9 10.08 -15.61 18.77
N HIS A 10 9.33 -16.09 17.77
CA HIS A 10 9.48 -17.46 17.28
C HIS A 10 10.82 -17.70 16.58
N LEU A 11 11.27 -16.75 15.76
CA LEU A 11 12.52 -16.85 15.00
C LEU A 11 13.77 -16.44 15.79
N GLY A 12 13.59 -15.82 16.97
CA GLY A 12 14.69 -15.37 17.82
C GLY A 12 15.47 -14.18 17.25
N VAL A 13 14.78 -13.27 16.56
CA VAL A 13 15.39 -12.10 15.88
C VAL A 13 14.87 -10.77 16.44
N GLY A 14 15.62 -9.68 16.26
CA GLY A 14 15.35 -8.39 16.90
C GLY A 14 14.53 -7.42 16.05
N THR A 15 14.51 -7.59 14.73
CA THR A 15 13.91 -6.63 13.79
C THR A 15 12.99 -7.30 12.77
N ASN A 16 12.08 -6.52 12.17
CA ASN A 16 11.20 -7.02 11.11
C ASN A 16 11.99 -7.39 9.84
N THR A 17 13.09 -6.68 9.55
CA THR A 17 13.99 -7.02 8.44
C THR A 17 14.59 -8.41 8.63
N GLU A 18 15.07 -8.74 9.83
CA GLU A 18 15.62 -10.06 10.14
C GLU A 18 14.54 -11.16 10.06
N VAL A 19 13.29 -10.88 10.47
CA VAL A 19 12.17 -11.82 10.25
C VAL A 19 12.00 -12.10 8.76
N MET A 20 11.93 -11.05 7.95
CA MET A 20 11.76 -11.20 6.51
C MET A 20 12.96 -11.89 5.85
N ASP A 21 14.17 -11.73 6.38
CA ASP A 21 15.37 -12.43 5.90
C ASP A 21 15.36 -13.91 6.27
N ALA A 22 14.96 -14.24 7.50
CA ALA A 22 14.81 -15.63 7.95
C ALA A 22 13.73 -16.40 7.18
N LEU A 23 12.67 -15.70 6.74
CA LEU A 23 11.60 -16.24 5.90
C LEU A 23 11.92 -16.16 4.39
N ASP A 24 13.10 -15.66 4.02
CA ASP A 24 13.56 -15.48 2.65
C ASP A 24 12.57 -14.71 1.74
N VAL A 25 11.92 -13.68 2.29
CA VAL A 25 10.99 -12.85 1.52
C VAL A 25 11.77 -12.09 0.44
N ASP A 26 11.40 -12.21 -0.84
CA ASP A 26 12.12 -11.56 -1.94
C ASP A 26 11.82 -10.06 -2.10
N LEU A 27 10.55 -9.68 -1.88
CA LEU A 27 10.04 -8.33 -2.11
C LEU A 27 10.21 -7.48 -0.86
N ARG A 28 10.88 -6.33 -0.99
CA ARG A 28 11.16 -5.41 0.12
C ARG A 28 10.62 -4.02 -0.18
N TRP A 29 9.74 -3.52 0.69
CA TRP A 29 9.20 -2.17 0.58
C TRP A 29 10.07 -1.20 1.36
N ILE A 30 10.46 -0.09 0.74
CA ILE A 30 11.10 1.04 1.45
C ILE A 30 10.08 2.15 1.71
N ALA A 31 10.20 2.79 2.86
CA ALA A 31 9.39 3.95 3.26
C ALA A 31 10.31 5.12 3.60
N LEU A 32 9.93 6.33 3.17
CA LEU A 32 10.70 7.54 3.47
C LEU A 32 10.36 8.06 4.86
N SER A 33 11.38 8.61 5.52
CA SER A 33 11.19 9.40 6.74
C SER A 33 10.60 10.76 6.39
N PHE A 34 9.56 11.15 7.15
CA PHE A 34 8.97 12.48 7.08
C PHE A 34 9.82 13.46 7.90
N ILE A 35 10.17 14.59 7.30
CA ILE A 35 10.99 15.67 7.90
C ILE A 35 10.29 17.04 7.83
N GLY A 36 9.00 17.04 7.51
CA GLY A 36 8.17 18.24 7.45
C GLY A 36 7.68 18.72 8.83
N PRO A 37 6.66 19.58 8.84
CA PRO A 37 6.09 20.14 10.07
C PRO A 37 5.53 19.05 10.99
N ALA A 38 5.88 19.09 12.28
CA ALA A 38 5.50 18.07 13.25
C ALA A 38 3.97 17.93 13.41
N GLU A 39 3.23 19.02 13.27
CA GLU A 39 1.77 19.06 13.31
C GLU A 39 1.10 18.31 12.14
N ARG A 40 1.85 17.98 11.08
CA ARG A 40 1.42 17.24 9.90
C ARG A 40 2.12 15.88 9.75
N SER A 41 2.67 15.35 10.85
CA SER A 41 3.51 14.14 10.83
C SER A 41 2.76 12.84 11.14
N ALA A 42 1.45 12.87 11.39
CA ALA A 42 0.72 11.65 11.69
C ALA A 42 0.79 10.68 10.50
N VAL A 43 0.99 9.40 10.80
CA VAL A 43 1.00 8.34 9.80
C VAL A 43 -0.45 8.02 9.42
N PRO A 44 -0.83 8.14 8.12
CA PRO A 44 -2.14 7.76 7.64
C PRO A 44 -2.54 6.37 8.13
N LEU A 45 -3.68 6.29 8.84
CA LEU A 45 -4.21 5.05 9.42
C LEU A 45 -3.26 4.30 10.38
N GLY A 46 -2.21 4.95 10.88
CA GLY A 46 -1.21 4.34 11.77
C GLY A 46 -0.95 5.12 13.07
N SER A 47 -1.34 6.39 13.14
CA SER A 47 -1.23 7.18 14.37
C SER A 47 -2.34 8.23 14.49
N GLU A 48 -2.63 8.65 15.70
CA GLU A 48 -3.50 9.79 15.97
C GLU A 48 -2.81 11.11 15.59
N GLY A 49 -3.58 12.11 15.16
CA GLY A 49 -3.09 13.44 14.81
C GLY A 49 -3.51 13.88 13.42
N THR A 50 -2.78 14.82 12.83
CA THR A 50 -3.04 15.29 11.45
C THR A 50 -1.93 14.81 10.55
N ASP A 51 -2.30 14.18 9.43
CA ASP A 51 -1.33 13.70 8.44
C ASP A 51 -0.83 14.83 7.53
N PHE A 52 0.09 14.49 6.62
CA PHE A 52 0.67 15.46 5.70
C PHE A 52 -0.32 15.98 4.65
N TRP A 53 -1.44 15.31 4.44
CA TRP A 53 -2.56 15.79 3.63
C TRP A 53 -3.49 16.73 4.37
N GLY A 54 -3.33 16.90 5.69
CA GLY A 54 -4.23 17.67 6.53
C GLY A 54 -5.45 16.88 7.01
N CYS A 55 -5.49 15.57 6.81
CA CYS A 55 -6.54 14.69 7.31
C CYS A 55 -6.31 14.41 8.79
N ARG A 56 -7.36 14.61 9.60
CA ARG A 56 -7.30 14.35 11.05
C ARG A 56 -7.71 12.92 11.33
N ILE A 57 -6.87 12.21 12.07
CA ILE A 57 -7.01 10.81 12.43
C ILE A 57 -7.16 10.73 13.93
N ARG A 58 -8.12 9.93 14.38
CA ARG A 58 -8.35 9.64 15.78
C ARG A 58 -8.11 8.17 16.06
N LYS A 59 -7.51 7.87 17.22
CA LYS A 59 -7.41 6.51 17.73
C LYS A 59 -8.76 6.08 18.33
N VAL A 60 -9.23 4.92 17.91
CA VAL A 60 -10.41 4.26 18.47
C VAL A 60 -9.95 2.99 19.16
N GLU A 61 -10.26 2.88 20.44
CA GLU A 61 -9.98 1.71 21.24
C GLU A 61 -11.30 1.06 21.63
N THR A 62 -11.44 -0.22 21.31
CA THR A 62 -12.53 -1.08 21.76
C THR A 62 -11.99 -2.11 22.74
N GLU A 63 -12.87 -2.92 23.32
CA GLU A 63 -12.48 -4.06 24.16
C GLU A 63 -11.61 -5.08 23.39
N PHE A 64 -11.76 -5.15 22.06
CA PHE A 64 -11.16 -6.20 21.23
C PHE A 64 -10.01 -5.70 20.35
N ASN A 65 -9.97 -4.43 19.98
CA ASN A 65 -8.97 -3.88 19.08
C ASN A 65 -8.75 -2.38 19.21
N THR A 66 -7.63 -1.92 18.68
CA THR A 66 -7.35 -0.51 18.41
C THR A 66 -7.30 -0.31 16.90
N TYR A 67 -8.01 0.69 16.39
CA TYR A 67 -7.90 1.11 15.00
C TYR A 67 -7.89 2.65 14.89
N TYR A 68 -7.56 3.15 13.71
CA TYR A 68 -7.44 4.57 13.43
C TYR A 68 -8.49 4.95 12.38
N GLU A 69 -9.30 5.96 12.68
CA GLU A 69 -10.35 6.43 11.77
C GLU A 69 -10.20 7.91 11.44
N TRP A 70 -10.75 8.29 10.28
CA TRP A 70 -10.76 9.67 9.84
C TRP A 70 -11.80 10.48 10.61
N GLU A 71 -11.34 11.49 11.35
CA GLU A 71 -12.18 12.43 12.09
C GLU A 71 -12.35 13.77 11.34
N GLY A 72 -11.40 14.13 10.48
CA GLY A 72 -11.40 15.42 9.79
C GLY A 72 -10.90 15.34 8.35
N HIS A 73 -11.64 15.98 7.45
CA HIS A 73 -11.40 16.00 6.01
C HIS A 73 -11.10 17.43 5.55
N PRO A 74 -9.85 17.77 5.16
CA PRO A 74 -9.43 19.15 4.88
C PRO A 74 -10.20 19.79 3.71
N LEU A 75 -10.68 18.98 2.76
CA LEU A 75 -11.37 19.45 1.56
C LEU A 75 -12.90 19.28 1.64
N ALA A 76 -13.47 18.93 2.79
CA ALA A 76 -14.93 18.73 2.94
C ALA A 76 -15.75 19.97 2.54
N HIS A 77 -15.19 21.17 2.72
CA HIS A 77 -15.89 22.44 2.50
C HIS A 77 -15.73 23.01 1.08
N CYS A 78 -14.80 22.48 0.27
CA CYS A 78 -14.53 23.00 -1.08
C CYS A 78 -15.77 22.84 -1.98
N LYS A 79 -16.12 23.88 -2.75
CA LYS A 79 -17.28 23.84 -3.67
C LYS A 79 -16.88 23.96 -5.12
N THR A 80 -15.68 24.48 -5.38
CA THR A 80 -15.19 24.74 -6.72
C THR A 80 -13.79 24.17 -6.90
N VAL A 81 -13.35 24.03 -8.15
CA VAL A 81 -11.96 23.70 -8.46
C VAL A 81 -11.01 24.74 -7.86
N ALA A 82 -11.37 26.02 -7.89
CA ALA A 82 -10.54 27.08 -7.30
C ALA A 82 -10.29 26.89 -5.79
N ASP A 83 -11.29 26.39 -5.05
CA ASP A 83 -11.12 26.08 -3.62
C ASP A 83 -10.11 24.94 -3.41
N VAL A 84 -10.13 23.92 -4.27
CA VAL A 84 -9.18 22.80 -4.25
C VAL A 84 -7.77 23.27 -4.60
N GLU A 85 -7.65 24.16 -5.58
CA GLU A 85 -6.37 24.72 -6.02
C GLU A 85 -5.77 25.70 -5.00
N ALA A 86 -6.61 26.37 -4.20
CA ALA A 86 -6.19 27.28 -3.14
C ALA A 86 -5.79 26.56 -1.83
N TYR A 87 -6.00 25.25 -1.73
CA TYR A 87 -5.60 24.47 -0.58
C TYR A 87 -4.07 24.47 -0.40
N ASP A 88 -3.62 24.49 0.86
CA ASP A 88 -2.21 24.43 1.22
C ASP A 88 -1.67 22.99 1.14
N TRP A 89 -1.43 22.56 -0.10
CA TRP A 89 -0.95 21.21 -0.45
C TRP A 89 0.44 20.91 0.17
N PRO A 90 0.70 19.66 0.58
CA PRO A 90 1.99 19.28 1.14
C PRO A 90 3.16 19.59 0.22
N SER A 91 4.30 19.96 0.81
CA SER A 91 5.55 20.08 0.06
C SER A 91 6.17 18.70 -0.20
N LEU A 92 6.83 18.57 -1.35
CA LEU A 92 7.68 17.42 -1.63
C LEU A 92 8.97 17.42 -0.80
N ASP A 93 9.37 18.57 -0.25
CA ASP A 93 10.60 18.71 0.55
C ASP A 93 10.44 18.21 2.00
N TRP A 94 9.24 17.76 2.37
CA TRP A 94 8.95 17.17 3.68
C TRP A 94 9.40 15.71 3.82
N TRP A 95 10.21 15.19 2.89
CA TRP A 95 10.69 13.81 2.89
C TRP A 95 12.21 13.76 2.75
N ASP A 96 12.84 12.87 3.50
CA ASP A 96 14.28 12.65 3.41
C ASP A 96 14.63 11.68 2.26
N TYR A 97 14.82 12.23 1.07
CA TYR A 97 15.27 11.46 -0.09
C TYR A 97 16.73 11.01 0.03
N SER A 98 17.55 11.69 0.85
CA SER A 98 18.98 11.35 1.00
C SER A 98 19.19 10.01 1.71
N ALA A 99 18.20 9.55 2.47
CA ALA A 99 18.20 8.25 3.12
C ALA A 99 17.94 7.07 2.17
N VAL A 100 17.43 7.30 0.94
CA VAL A 100 17.01 6.23 0.02
C VAL A 100 18.12 5.20 -0.25
N PRO A 101 19.37 5.57 -0.59
CA PRO A 101 20.43 4.58 -0.81
C PRO A 101 20.68 3.69 0.41
N LYS A 102 20.65 4.28 1.62
CA LYS A 102 20.86 3.55 2.87
C LYS A 102 19.70 2.60 3.16
N LEU A 103 18.46 3.03 2.96
CA LEU A 103 17.28 2.17 3.12
C LEU A 103 17.37 0.94 2.21
N ILE A 104 17.83 1.13 0.97
CA ILE A 104 18.04 0.04 0.01
C ILE A 104 19.16 -0.90 0.47
N GLU A 105 20.28 -0.36 0.95
CA GLU A 105 21.40 -1.15 1.50
C GLU A 105 20.94 -2.00 2.68
N GLU A 106 20.17 -1.43 3.61
CA GLU A 106 19.61 -2.13 4.77
C GLU A 106 18.73 -3.32 4.38
N GLN A 107 17.97 -3.22 3.27
CA GLN A 107 17.15 -4.33 2.77
C GLN A 107 17.97 -5.44 2.08
N ASN A 108 19.21 -5.15 1.67
CA ASN A 108 20.05 -6.07 0.89
C ASN A 108 21.17 -6.72 1.72
N VAL A 109 21.20 -6.53 3.04
CA VAL A 109 22.27 -7.04 3.93
C VAL A 109 22.42 -8.56 3.84
N ALA A 110 21.30 -9.31 3.83
CA ALA A 110 21.30 -10.77 3.73
C ALA A 110 21.45 -11.30 2.29
N GLY A 111 21.47 -10.42 1.28
CA GLY A 111 21.50 -10.76 -0.13
C GLY A 111 20.67 -9.82 -0.98
N ARG A 112 20.79 -9.92 -2.31
CA ARG A 112 20.01 -9.08 -3.24
C ARG A 112 18.52 -9.40 -3.12
N ARG A 113 17.71 -8.38 -2.84
CA ARG A 113 16.24 -8.39 -2.81
C ARG A 113 15.66 -7.58 -3.97
N ALA A 114 14.37 -7.79 -4.25
CA ALA A 114 13.61 -6.94 -5.16
C ALA A 114 13.05 -5.74 -4.37
N ILE A 115 13.53 -4.54 -4.68
CA ILE A 115 13.13 -3.34 -3.95
C ILE A 115 11.89 -2.71 -4.60
N ALA A 116 10.89 -2.45 -3.77
CA ALA A 116 9.64 -1.83 -4.15
C ALA A 116 9.39 -0.51 -3.42
N PHE A 117 8.74 0.41 -4.12
CA PHE A 117 8.26 1.67 -3.56
C PHE A 117 6.78 1.89 -3.86
N MET A 118 6.02 2.29 -2.85
CA MET A 118 4.60 2.62 -2.98
C MET A 118 4.42 4.08 -3.39
N ALA A 119 4.06 4.32 -4.65
CA ALA A 119 3.84 5.68 -5.13
C ALA A 119 2.59 6.32 -4.53
N GLY A 120 1.56 5.54 -4.20
CA GLY A 120 0.26 6.01 -3.68
C GLY A 120 -0.90 5.71 -4.63
N GLY A 121 -1.99 6.46 -4.51
CA GLY A 121 -3.24 6.21 -5.24
C GLY A 121 -4.01 7.47 -5.59
N ALA A 122 -4.80 7.41 -6.67
CA ALA A 122 -5.59 8.53 -7.18
C ALA A 122 -7.09 8.44 -6.85
N PHE A 123 -7.48 7.52 -5.96
CA PHE A 123 -8.86 7.34 -5.49
C PHE A 123 -8.93 7.42 -3.97
N GLU A 124 -8.12 6.60 -3.31
CA GLU A 124 -8.17 6.43 -1.86
C GLU A 124 -7.88 7.72 -1.08
N THR A 125 -6.68 8.27 -1.27
CA THR A 125 -6.29 9.53 -0.65
C THR A 125 -7.21 10.71 -0.98
N PRO A 126 -7.69 10.89 -2.23
CA PRO A 126 -8.70 11.90 -2.53
C PRO A 126 -9.97 11.82 -1.67
N TRP A 127 -10.49 10.62 -1.42
CA TRP A 127 -11.68 10.49 -0.58
C TRP A 127 -11.34 10.64 0.92
N TYR A 128 -10.12 10.30 1.37
CA TYR A 128 -9.65 10.69 2.71
C TYR A 128 -9.69 12.21 2.89
N MET A 129 -9.27 12.98 1.88
CA MET A 129 -9.22 14.43 1.98
C MET A 129 -10.60 15.09 1.90
N ARG A 130 -11.51 14.49 1.12
CA ARG A 130 -12.85 15.04 0.82
C ARG A 130 -13.94 14.53 1.77
N GLY A 131 -13.78 13.34 2.32
CA GLY A 131 -14.82 12.53 2.92
C GLY A 131 -15.43 11.57 1.89
N LEU A 132 -15.57 10.29 2.26
CA LEU A 132 -15.96 9.23 1.34
C LEU A 132 -17.32 9.48 0.67
N GLU A 133 -18.36 9.74 1.47
CA GLU A 133 -19.71 9.97 0.95
C GLU A 133 -19.75 11.15 -0.01
N GLN A 134 -19.19 12.29 0.39
CA GLN A 134 -19.18 13.49 -0.44
C GLN A 134 -18.38 13.28 -1.72
N PHE A 135 -17.22 12.62 -1.66
CA PHE A 135 -16.41 12.33 -2.84
C PHE A 135 -17.17 11.44 -3.83
N LEU A 136 -17.85 10.39 -3.35
CA LEU A 136 -18.66 9.51 -4.20
C LEU A 136 -19.85 10.25 -4.82
N MET A 137 -20.48 11.16 -4.09
CA MET A 137 -21.54 12.02 -4.61
C MET A 137 -21.00 12.99 -5.68
N ASP A 138 -19.85 13.62 -5.43
CA ASP A 138 -19.22 14.58 -6.33
C ASP A 138 -18.87 13.95 -7.68
N LEU A 139 -18.48 12.68 -7.74
CA LEU A 139 -18.25 11.98 -9.02
C LEU A 139 -19.44 12.02 -9.97
N ARG A 140 -20.65 12.31 -9.47
CA ARG A 140 -21.85 12.48 -10.28
C ARG A 140 -22.35 13.92 -10.31
N THR A 141 -22.28 14.65 -9.21
CA THR A 141 -22.90 15.97 -9.08
C THR A 141 -21.92 17.13 -9.37
N GLN A 142 -20.63 16.95 -9.08
CA GLN A 142 -19.56 17.95 -9.23
C GLN A 142 -18.24 17.27 -9.66
N PRO A 143 -18.22 16.54 -10.81
CA PRO A 143 -17.10 15.69 -11.18
C PRO A 143 -15.79 16.48 -11.34
N GLU A 144 -15.86 17.76 -11.72
CA GLU A 144 -14.71 18.65 -11.84
C GLU A 144 -13.97 18.85 -10.51
N VAL A 145 -14.69 18.91 -9.38
CA VAL A 145 -14.09 19.02 -8.04
C VAL A 145 -13.40 17.72 -7.68
N ALA A 146 -14.08 16.58 -7.82
CA ALA A 146 -13.50 15.26 -7.55
C ALA A 146 -12.26 15.00 -8.42
N GLU A 147 -12.33 15.34 -9.71
CA GLU A 147 -11.20 15.21 -10.64
C GLU A 147 -10.04 16.15 -10.29
N ALA A 148 -10.30 17.36 -9.80
CA ALA A 148 -9.26 18.28 -9.36
C ALA A 148 -8.51 17.73 -8.14
N ILE A 149 -9.23 17.19 -7.15
CA ILE A 149 -8.63 16.56 -5.97
C ILE A 149 -7.77 15.36 -6.39
N SER A 150 -8.34 14.43 -7.17
CA SER A 150 -7.59 13.26 -7.67
C SER A 150 -6.37 13.66 -8.50
N ARG A 151 -6.46 14.71 -9.32
CA ARG A 151 -5.34 15.19 -10.14
C ARG A 151 -4.22 15.76 -9.28
N ARG A 152 -4.54 16.55 -8.25
CA ARG A 152 -3.53 17.13 -7.34
C ARG A 152 -2.81 16.05 -6.54
N VAL A 153 -3.56 15.11 -5.98
CA VAL A 153 -3.00 13.95 -5.27
C VAL A 153 -2.13 13.09 -6.19
N GLU A 154 -2.63 12.76 -7.39
CA GLU A 154 -1.87 11.98 -8.36
C GLU A 154 -0.56 12.67 -8.76
N THR A 155 -0.62 13.98 -9.00
CA THR A 155 0.56 14.77 -9.38
C THR A 155 1.60 14.76 -8.26
N TYR A 156 1.18 14.97 -7.01
CA TYR A 156 2.08 14.90 -5.85
C TYR A 156 2.73 13.52 -5.73
N TYR A 157 1.95 12.44 -5.78
CA TYR A 157 2.48 11.09 -5.67
C TYR A 157 3.44 10.73 -6.80
N ARG A 158 3.13 11.14 -8.04
CA ARG A 158 4.02 11.00 -9.19
C ARG A 158 5.34 11.72 -8.95
N GLU A 159 5.30 12.99 -8.58
CA GLU A 159 6.51 13.80 -8.39
C GLU A 159 7.36 13.31 -7.22
N ARG A 160 6.74 12.86 -6.12
CA ARG A 160 7.45 12.22 -5.00
C ARG A 160 8.16 10.95 -5.47
N ALA A 161 7.46 10.08 -6.19
CA ALA A 161 8.04 8.84 -6.69
C ALA A 161 9.20 9.10 -7.68
N LEU A 162 9.13 10.14 -8.51
CA LEU A 162 10.23 10.55 -9.39
C LEU A 162 11.48 10.95 -8.60
N ARG A 163 11.33 11.70 -7.50
CA ARG A 163 12.46 12.05 -6.61
C ARG A 163 13.06 10.82 -5.92
N VAL A 164 12.23 9.84 -5.55
CA VAL A 164 12.73 8.57 -5.00
C VAL A 164 13.51 7.78 -6.04
N LEU A 165 13.01 7.68 -7.27
CA LEU A 165 13.70 7.00 -8.37
C LEU A 165 15.07 7.62 -8.66
N ASP A 166 15.14 8.95 -8.69
CA ASP A 166 16.38 9.70 -8.86
C ASP A 166 17.37 9.40 -7.72
N ALA A 167 16.93 9.51 -6.47
CA ALA A 167 17.74 9.23 -5.29
C ALA A 167 18.19 7.76 -5.19
N ALA A 168 17.39 6.82 -5.67
CA ALA A 168 17.73 5.39 -5.68
C ALA A 168 18.79 5.01 -6.71
N GLY A 169 19.04 5.86 -7.72
CA GLY A 169 20.04 5.60 -8.76
C GLY A 169 19.76 4.32 -9.55
N GLY A 170 18.49 4.01 -9.83
CA GLY A 170 18.09 2.81 -10.58
C GLY A 170 17.97 1.51 -9.77
N GLN A 171 18.04 1.58 -8.45
CA GLN A 171 17.94 0.40 -7.56
C GLN A 171 16.51 0.05 -7.12
N ILE A 172 15.48 0.74 -7.65
CA ILE A 172 14.07 0.36 -7.45
C ILE A 172 13.66 -0.62 -8.56
N ASP A 173 13.34 -1.86 -8.20
CA ASP A 173 12.88 -2.88 -9.14
C ASP A 173 11.37 -2.73 -9.44
N MET A 174 10.58 -2.20 -8.50
CA MET A 174 9.12 -2.09 -8.63
C MET A 174 8.55 -0.79 -8.06
N ILE A 175 7.60 -0.18 -8.78
CA ILE A 175 6.71 0.84 -8.22
C ILE A 175 5.29 0.29 -8.16
N GLY A 176 4.72 0.29 -6.96
CA GLY A 176 3.31 0.01 -6.76
C GLY A 176 2.45 1.27 -6.85
N SER A 177 1.18 1.10 -7.18
CA SER A 177 0.11 2.08 -6.92
C SER A 177 -1.13 1.34 -6.42
N GLY A 178 -1.77 1.89 -5.38
CA GLY A 178 -2.97 1.34 -4.74
C GLY A 178 -4.19 2.23 -4.93
N GLY A 179 -5.33 1.79 -4.42
CA GLY A 179 -6.51 2.64 -4.44
C GLY A 179 -7.79 2.04 -3.90
N ASP A 180 -7.77 0.84 -3.34
CA ASP A 180 -8.84 0.28 -2.48
C ASP A 180 -10.26 0.53 -2.99
N VAL A 181 -10.45 0.23 -4.28
CA VAL A 181 -11.73 0.41 -4.98
C VAL A 181 -12.67 -0.78 -4.83
N GLY A 182 -12.19 -1.87 -4.23
CA GLY A 182 -12.91 -3.14 -4.07
C GLY A 182 -13.61 -3.25 -2.71
N THR A 183 -14.62 -4.10 -2.67
CA THR A 183 -15.34 -4.56 -1.48
C THR A 183 -15.51 -6.06 -1.60
N GLN A 184 -16.01 -6.72 -0.55
CA GLN A 184 -16.28 -8.17 -0.56
C GLN A 184 -17.19 -8.65 -1.71
N ARG A 185 -17.98 -7.77 -2.35
CA ARG A 185 -18.93 -8.13 -3.40
C ARG A 185 -18.66 -7.48 -4.77
N GLY A 186 -17.62 -6.67 -4.88
CA GLY A 186 -17.30 -5.93 -6.11
C GLY A 186 -16.82 -4.51 -5.84
N MET A 187 -16.86 -3.63 -6.84
CA MET A 187 -16.36 -2.26 -6.70
C MET A 187 -17.24 -1.40 -5.78
N MET A 188 -16.60 -0.52 -5.02
CA MET A 188 -17.25 0.48 -4.16
C MET A 188 -18.05 1.52 -4.95
N LEU A 189 -17.66 1.77 -6.21
CA LEU A 189 -18.35 2.69 -7.11
C LEU A 189 -18.67 2.03 -8.44
N ASN A 190 -19.64 2.61 -9.15
CA ASN A 190 -20.02 2.15 -10.50
C ASN A 190 -18.79 2.11 -11.42
N PRO A 191 -18.50 0.97 -12.09
CA PRO A 191 -17.32 0.84 -12.95
C PRO A 191 -17.23 1.88 -14.07
N ASN A 192 -18.36 2.39 -14.57
CA ASN A 192 -18.37 3.43 -15.60
C ASN A 192 -17.98 4.80 -15.05
N LEU A 193 -18.40 5.13 -13.82
CA LEU A 193 -17.95 6.35 -13.14
C LEU A 193 -16.44 6.27 -12.86
N TRP A 194 -15.95 5.14 -12.36
CA TRP A 194 -14.52 4.92 -12.15
C TRP A 194 -13.72 5.10 -13.46
N ARG A 195 -14.16 4.46 -14.55
CA ARG A 195 -13.49 4.57 -15.86
C ARG A 195 -13.46 6.00 -16.39
N ARG A 196 -14.50 6.78 -16.12
CA ARG A 196 -14.64 8.15 -16.61
C ARG A 196 -13.78 9.14 -15.81
N HIS A 197 -13.82 9.07 -14.48
CA HIS A 197 -13.29 10.13 -13.61
C HIS A 197 -11.99 9.76 -12.90
N ILE A 198 -11.81 8.49 -12.51
CA ILE A 198 -10.67 8.04 -11.68
C ILE A 198 -9.59 7.38 -12.53
N LYS A 199 -9.96 6.46 -13.41
CA LYS A 199 -9.01 5.73 -14.28
C LYS A 199 -8.05 6.64 -15.05
N PRO A 200 -8.45 7.81 -15.61
CA PRO A 200 -7.52 8.69 -16.29
C PRO A 200 -6.41 9.23 -15.38
N GLN A 201 -6.69 9.41 -14.09
CA GLN A 201 -5.76 9.89 -13.08
C GLN A 201 -4.76 8.78 -12.74
N THR A 202 -5.26 7.60 -12.34
CA THR A 202 -4.43 6.40 -12.11
C THR A 202 -3.57 6.06 -13.32
N GLY A 203 -4.11 6.21 -14.53
CA GLY A 203 -3.41 5.98 -15.78
C GLY A 203 -2.24 6.93 -16.01
N ARG A 204 -2.31 8.20 -15.57
CA ARG A 204 -1.18 9.15 -15.64
C ARG A 204 -0.04 8.75 -14.73
N LEU A 205 -0.35 8.34 -13.51
CA LEU A 205 0.65 7.87 -12.54
C LEU A 205 1.44 6.70 -13.11
N ILE A 206 0.72 5.66 -13.55
CA ILE A 206 1.32 4.44 -14.09
C ILE A 206 2.09 4.73 -15.39
N ARG A 207 1.55 5.55 -16.28
CA ARG A 207 2.20 5.85 -17.57
C ARG A 207 3.54 6.55 -17.37
N SER A 208 3.66 7.42 -16.39
CA SER A 208 4.90 8.15 -16.10
C SER A 208 6.06 7.19 -15.82
N PHE A 209 5.81 6.10 -15.09
CA PHE A 209 6.83 5.07 -14.81
C PHE A 209 7.12 4.17 -16.01
N LYS A 210 6.10 3.88 -16.82
CA LYS A 210 6.27 3.13 -18.08
C LYS A 210 7.15 3.87 -19.07
N ASP A 211 6.92 5.17 -19.21
CA ASP A 211 7.64 6.02 -20.17
C ASP A 211 9.12 6.21 -19.78
N LEU A 212 9.47 6.03 -18.50
CA LEU A 212 10.85 5.98 -18.01
C LEU A 212 11.57 4.65 -18.28
N GLY A 213 10.89 3.67 -18.89
CA GLY A 213 11.48 2.37 -19.21
C GLY A 213 11.59 1.42 -18.01
N LEU A 214 10.94 1.71 -16.88
CA LEU A 214 10.86 0.76 -15.77
C LEU A 214 10.13 -0.50 -16.22
N LYS A 215 10.68 -1.66 -15.86
CA LYS A 215 10.11 -2.96 -16.21
C LYS A 215 8.67 -3.01 -15.73
N THR A 216 7.74 -3.13 -16.68
CA THR A 216 6.32 -3.21 -16.36
C THR A 216 5.83 -4.62 -16.63
N PHE A 217 5.36 -5.29 -15.59
CA PHE A 217 4.64 -6.55 -15.77
C PHE A 217 3.31 -6.27 -16.49
N ARG A 218 3.03 -7.03 -17.56
CA ARG A 218 1.83 -6.83 -18.39
C ARG A 218 0.55 -7.08 -17.60
N LEU A 219 0.59 -8.06 -16.69
CA LEU A 219 -0.39 -8.35 -15.64
C LEU A 219 0.30 -9.32 -14.66
N SER A 220 0.29 -9.01 -13.37
CA SER A 220 0.78 -9.89 -12.31
C SER A 220 -0.26 -10.00 -11.23
N PHE A 221 -0.37 -11.18 -10.63
CA PHE A 221 -1.16 -11.39 -9.42
C PHE A 221 -0.25 -11.23 -8.20
N HIS A 222 -0.75 -10.62 -7.14
CA HIS A 222 -0.06 -10.43 -5.87
C HIS A 222 -1.07 -10.64 -4.74
N GLY A 223 -0.75 -11.52 -3.78
CA GLY A 223 -1.66 -11.88 -2.70
C GLY A 223 -2.54 -13.10 -3.01
N GLY A 224 -3.71 -13.19 -2.37
CA GLY A 224 -4.71 -14.22 -2.66
C GLY A 224 -4.74 -15.41 -1.71
N ILE A 225 -3.85 -15.47 -0.73
CA ILE A 225 -4.02 -16.34 0.44
C ILE A 225 -4.96 -15.65 1.43
N ASP A 226 -6.01 -16.34 1.84
CA ASP A 226 -7.07 -15.81 2.68
C ASP A 226 -6.59 -15.54 4.12
N GLU A 227 -6.57 -14.26 4.50
CA GLU A 227 -6.19 -13.78 5.81
C GLU A 227 -7.33 -13.73 6.84
N GLN A 228 -8.58 -13.95 6.42
CA GLN A 228 -9.75 -13.82 7.30
C GLN A 228 -10.17 -15.18 7.88
N ASP A 229 -10.26 -16.22 7.06
CA ASP A 229 -10.70 -17.54 7.53
C ASP A 229 -9.56 -18.56 7.56
N LEU A 230 -8.86 -18.76 6.44
CA LEU A 230 -7.84 -19.80 6.31
C LEU A 230 -6.64 -19.58 7.25
N LEU A 231 -6.00 -18.41 7.20
CA LEU A 231 -4.79 -18.15 7.99
C LEU A 231 -5.06 -18.13 9.51
N PRO A 232 -6.16 -17.53 10.02
CA PRO A 232 -6.43 -17.52 11.46
C PRO A 232 -6.99 -18.83 12.01
N HIS A 233 -7.73 -19.61 11.21
CA HIS A 233 -8.52 -20.74 11.72
C HIS A 233 -8.19 -22.11 11.11
N GLY A 234 -7.42 -22.16 10.03
CA GLY A 234 -6.97 -23.41 9.42
C GLY A 234 -5.85 -24.10 10.21
N THR A 235 -5.60 -25.37 9.91
CA THR A 235 -4.38 -26.07 10.36
C THR A 235 -3.21 -25.74 9.43
N PRO A 236 -1.94 -25.88 9.89
CA PRO A 236 -0.77 -25.70 9.04
C PRO A 236 -0.84 -26.52 7.74
N GLU A 237 -1.32 -27.76 7.79
CA GLU A 237 -1.49 -28.61 6.61
C GLU A 237 -2.55 -28.10 5.63
N GLN A 238 -3.64 -27.50 6.15
CA GLN A 238 -4.66 -26.86 5.33
C GLN A 238 -4.09 -25.62 4.64
N VAL A 239 -3.37 -24.77 5.37
CA VAL A 239 -2.71 -23.57 4.83
C VAL A 239 -1.69 -23.93 3.77
N TYR A 240 -0.81 -24.91 4.04
CA TYR A 240 0.19 -25.37 3.08
C TYR A 240 -0.45 -25.86 1.77
N ARG A 241 -1.46 -26.73 1.89
CA ARG A 241 -2.16 -27.32 0.73
C ARG A 241 -2.88 -26.25 -0.09
N GLU A 242 -3.56 -25.33 0.58
CA GLU A 242 -4.32 -24.28 -0.10
C GLU A 242 -3.39 -23.23 -0.73
N THR A 243 -2.29 -22.89 -0.06
CA THR A 243 -1.24 -22.03 -0.64
C THR A 243 -0.66 -22.65 -1.90
N THR A 244 -0.31 -23.94 -1.85
CA THR A 244 0.15 -24.70 -3.02
C THR A 244 -0.86 -24.63 -4.16
N ARG A 245 -2.15 -24.87 -3.86
CA ARG A 245 -3.24 -24.81 -4.84
C ARG A 245 -3.39 -23.42 -5.46
N ILE A 246 -3.24 -22.36 -4.67
CA ILE A 246 -3.32 -20.97 -5.17
C ILE A 246 -2.13 -20.67 -6.08
N ILE A 247 -0.91 -21.08 -5.70
CA ILE A 247 0.27 -20.97 -6.55
C ILE A 247 0.06 -21.72 -7.89
N ASP A 248 -0.46 -22.94 -7.85
CA ASP A 248 -0.80 -23.76 -9.03
C ASP A 248 -1.82 -23.09 -9.98
N VAL A 249 -2.68 -22.21 -9.47
CA VAL A 249 -3.76 -21.57 -10.23
C VAL A 249 -3.32 -20.19 -10.73
N LEU A 250 -2.84 -19.33 -9.84
CA LEU A 250 -2.48 -17.94 -10.14
C LEU A 250 -1.08 -17.82 -10.74
N GLY A 251 -0.18 -18.74 -10.41
CA GLY A 251 1.20 -18.80 -10.92
C GLY A 251 1.34 -19.46 -12.28
N ARG A 252 0.24 -19.91 -12.92
CA ARG A 252 0.31 -20.50 -14.26
C ARG A 252 0.88 -19.51 -15.27
N ASN A 253 1.97 -19.90 -15.93
CA ASN A 253 2.74 -19.08 -16.87
C ASN A 253 3.52 -17.93 -16.20
N GLY A 254 3.80 -18.04 -14.90
CA GLY A 254 4.58 -17.07 -14.13
C GLY A 254 3.82 -15.77 -13.82
N GLY A 255 4.54 -14.82 -13.22
CA GLY A 255 3.99 -13.48 -12.91
C GLY A 255 3.11 -13.41 -11.67
N TYR A 256 3.17 -14.41 -10.78
CA TYR A 256 2.49 -14.42 -9.49
C TYR A 256 3.47 -14.16 -8.35
N ILE A 257 3.12 -13.28 -7.42
CA ILE A 257 3.83 -13.02 -6.17
C ILE A 257 2.91 -13.50 -5.03
N VAL A 258 3.23 -14.65 -4.45
CA VAL A 258 2.43 -15.26 -3.38
C VAL A 258 2.59 -14.49 -2.06
N THR A 259 1.47 -14.16 -1.44
CA THR A 259 1.36 -13.60 -0.09
C THR A 259 -0.11 -13.62 0.35
N ALA A 260 -0.40 -13.21 1.59
CA ALA A 260 -1.75 -12.96 2.05
C ALA A 260 -2.47 -11.89 1.20
N ALA A 261 -3.79 -11.93 1.09
CA ALA A 261 -4.53 -10.94 0.30
C ALA A 261 -4.51 -9.54 0.95
N HIS A 262 -4.28 -9.49 2.26
CA HIS A 262 -3.97 -8.26 3.00
C HIS A 262 -2.90 -8.52 4.09
N ALA A 263 -2.60 -7.52 4.91
CA ALA A 263 -1.65 -7.62 6.02
C ALA A 263 -2.06 -8.71 7.03
N LEU A 264 -1.10 -9.55 7.42
CA LEU A 264 -1.25 -10.55 8.47
C LEU A 264 -1.64 -9.89 9.80
N GLN A 265 -2.66 -10.44 10.45
CA GLN A 265 -3.21 -9.93 11.70
C GLN A 265 -2.67 -10.73 12.91
N GLY A 266 -2.76 -10.15 14.11
CA GLY A 266 -2.21 -10.75 15.35
C GLY A 266 -2.92 -12.01 15.85
N ASP A 267 -4.03 -12.39 15.22
CA ASP A 267 -4.78 -13.64 15.44
C ASP A 267 -4.29 -14.79 14.54
N THR A 268 -3.40 -14.54 13.58
CA THR A 268 -2.81 -15.58 12.73
C THR A 268 -1.73 -16.35 13.50
N PRO A 269 -1.86 -17.68 13.70
CA PRO A 269 -0.82 -18.49 14.34
C PRO A 269 0.49 -18.46 13.53
N VAL A 270 1.63 -18.44 14.23
CA VAL A 270 2.95 -18.41 13.58
C VAL A 270 3.14 -19.64 12.69
N GLU A 271 2.68 -20.80 13.13
CA GLU A 271 2.76 -22.07 12.41
C GLU A 271 2.02 -22.00 11.06
N ASN A 272 0.91 -21.26 11.00
CA ASN A 272 0.17 -21.04 9.76
C ASN A 272 0.91 -20.10 8.81
N VAL A 273 1.55 -19.04 9.34
CA VAL A 273 2.43 -18.17 8.53
C VAL A 273 3.57 -19.01 7.94
N LEU A 274 4.25 -19.80 8.77
CA LEU A 274 5.35 -20.66 8.32
C LEU A 274 4.90 -21.68 7.28
N ALA A 275 3.73 -22.30 7.45
CA ALA A 275 3.19 -23.24 6.46
C ALA A 275 2.94 -22.59 5.09
N MET A 276 2.51 -21.32 5.05
CA MET A 276 2.39 -20.54 3.81
C MET A 276 3.76 -20.33 3.14
N PHE A 277 4.79 -19.97 3.91
CA PHE A 277 6.16 -19.80 3.41
C PHE A 277 6.78 -21.13 2.95
N ASP A 278 6.58 -22.20 3.71
CA ASP A 278 7.05 -23.54 3.37
C ASP A 278 6.43 -24.00 2.04
N ALA A 279 5.12 -23.78 1.83
CA ALA A 279 4.47 -24.09 0.56
C ALA A 279 5.09 -23.31 -0.61
N ALA A 280 5.38 -22.02 -0.45
CA ALA A 280 6.02 -21.21 -1.49
C ALA A 280 7.46 -21.66 -1.79
N ARG A 281 8.22 -22.05 -0.75
CA ARG A 281 9.61 -22.51 -0.86
C ARG A 281 9.73 -23.89 -1.49
N ASP A 282 8.83 -24.81 -1.13
CA ASP A 282 8.83 -26.17 -1.64
C ASP A 282 8.27 -26.28 -3.06
N TYR A 283 7.50 -25.28 -3.49
CA TYR A 283 6.86 -25.27 -4.80
C TYR A 283 7.88 -25.24 -5.93
N ARG A 284 7.73 -26.17 -6.88
CA ARG A 284 8.55 -26.23 -8.09
C ARG A 284 7.94 -25.37 -9.19
N TRP A 285 8.40 -24.13 -9.27
CA TRP A 285 8.04 -23.19 -10.34
C TRP A 285 8.39 -23.78 -11.71
N GLN A 286 7.40 -23.80 -12.62
CA GLN A 286 7.53 -24.28 -14.01
C GLN A 286 7.81 -23.14 -14.98
#